data_AF-A0A9D9BU29-F1
#
_entry.id   AF-A0A9D9BU29-F1
#
_cell.length_a   1.000
_cell.length_b   1.000
_cell.length_c   1.000
_cell.angle_alpha   90.00
_cell.angle_beta   90.00
_cell.angle_gamma   90.00
#
_symmetry.space_group_name_H-M   'P 1'
#
loop_
_entity.id
_entity.type
_entity.pdbx_description
1 polymer ?
#
loop_
_entity_poly.entity_id
_entity_poly.type
_entity_poly.pdbx_seq_one_letter_code
_entity_poly.pdbx_strand_id
1 'polypeptide(L)'
;MFFSILFFAHFQAVIIPLILGIKSINQFKNIQNNTLIPFGFFSIGLASLFEMIDHNQTDWIYIDHSSLFNWLFYSFLSIGLTCFSISVVKNKFIQTTNICISFFSIISYFLFDKTITLLFQVMVSIFLIIFWQKTFKDWLFILYPIFGIFFTTFFGTNLSTSGDQFWHILIGPSGTISVFTFYLVLMRSVKKIS
;
A
#
# COMPACT_ATOMS: atom_id res chain seq x y z
N MET A 1 21.17 15.40 -10.42
CA MET A 1 20.36 15.94 -9.30
C MET A 1 18.96 15.36 -9.29
N PHE A 2 18.25 15.37 -10.43
CA PHE A 2 16.89 14.82 -10.55
C PHE A 2 16.78 13.33 -10.17
N PHE A 3 17.67 12.48 -10.69
CA PHE A 3 17.77 11.06 -10.31
C PHE A 3 17.87 10.85 -8.80
N SER A 4 18.77 11.58 -8.11
CA SER A 4 18.98 11.40 -6.67
C SER A 4 17.70 11.72 -5.88
N ILE A 5 16.98 12.77 -6.27
CA ILE A 5 15.70 13.14 -5.62
C ILE A 5 14.67 12.03 -5.83
N LEU A 6 14.54 11.54 -7.06
CA LEU A 6 13.60 10.48 -7.40
C LEU A 6 13.95 9.15 -6.71
N PHE A 7 15.24 8.82 -6.63
CA PHE A 7 15.76 7.67 -5.89
C PHE A 7 15.39 7.77 -4.42
N PHE A 8 15.66 8.91 -3.76
CA PHE A 8 15.30 9.10 -2.36
C PHE A 8 13.80 9.06 -2.13
N ALA A 9 12.99 9.57 -3.06
CA ALA A 9 11.53 9.51 -3.01
C ALA A 9 10.99 8.07 -3.00
N HIS A 10 11.62 7.13 -3.70
CA HIS A 10 11.26 5.71 -3.67
C HIS A 10 11.91 4.98 -2.50
N PHE A 11 13.18 5.25 -2.22
CA PHE A 11 13.92 4.61 -1.13
C PHE A 11 13.24 4.80 0.22
N GLN A 12 12.73 6.00 0.51
CA GLN A 12 11.96 6.25 1.73
C GLN A 12 10.64 5.45 1.78
N ALA A 13 9.98 5.26 0.63
CA ALA A 13 8.77 4.44 0.53
C ALA A 13 9.04 2.94 0.76
N VAL A 14 10.29 2.48 0.56
CA VAL A 14 10.72 1.13 0.96
C VAL A 14 11.00 1.06 2.46
N ILE A 15 11.88 1.94 2.94
CA ILE A 15 12.46 1.81 4.28
C ILE A 15 11.44 2.10 5.38
N ILE A 16 10.56 3.09 5.18
CA ILE A 16 9.60 3.50 6.22
C ILE A 16 8.61 2.38 6.56
N PRO A 17 7.90 1.74 5.61
CA PRO A 17 7.05 0.60 5.92
C PRO A 17 7.82 -0.52 6.63
N LEU A 18 9.05 -0.84 6.20
CA LEU A 18 9.84 -1.89 6.86
C LEU A 18 10.14 -1.56 8.33
N ILE A 19 10.56 -0.32 8.63
CA ILE A 19 10.79 0.14 10.00
C ILE A 19 9.50 0.07 10.83
N LEU A 20 8.38 0.51 10.27
CA LEU A 20 7.09 0.47 10.95
C LEU A 20 6.61 -0.97 11.17
N GLY A 21 6.89 -1.89 10.24
CA GLY A 21 6.67 -3.32 10.39
C GLY A 21 7.43 -3.89 11.58
N ILE A 22 8.74 -3.61 11.68
CA ILE A 22 9.57 -4.02 12.83
C ILE A 22 9.00 -3.47 14.14
N LYS A 23 8.67 -2.17 14.19
CA LYS A 23 8.10 -1.53 15.39
C LYS A 23 6.74 -2.13 15.80
N SER A 24 5.98 -2.64 14.83
CA SER A 24 4.65 -3.21 15.06
C SER A 24 4.67 -4.64 15.60
N ILE A 25 5.82 -5.33 15.57
CA ILE A 25 5.95 -6.71 16.07
C ILE A 25 5.57 -6.73 17.55
N ASN A 26 4.55 -7.54 17.88
CA ASN A 26 4.02 -7.71 19.23
C ASN A 26 3.52 -6.41 19.92
N GLN A 27 3.40 -5.30 19.20
CA GLN A 27 2.98 -4.01 19.77
C GLN A 27 1.47 -3.94 19.97
N PHE A 28 0.69 -4.43 19.01
CA PHE A 28 -0.77 -4.26 18.98
C PHE A 28 -1.55 -5.49 19.46
N LYS A 29 -1.16 -6.10 20.59
CA LYS A 29 -1.76 -7.34 21.13
C LYS A 29 -3.26 -7.29 21.38
N ASN A 30 -3.83 -6.09 21.52
CA ASN A 30 -5.26 -5.89 21.73
C ASN A 30 -6.09 -6.14 20.45
N ILE A 31 -5.42 -6.22 19.29
CA ILE A 31 -6.04 -6.53 18.00
C ILE A 31 -5.96 -8.05 17.78
N GLN A 32 -7.08 -8.67 17.40
CA GLN A 32 -7.20 -10.13 17.34
C GLN A 32 -6.14 -10.81 16.46
N ASN A 33 -5.96 -10.30 15.24
CA ASN A 33 -5.01 -10.83 14.27
C ASN A 33 -3.78 -9.91 14.18
N ASN A 34 -3.23 -9.51 15.33
CA ASN A 34 -2.14 -8.53 15.42
C ASN A 34 -0.87 -8.93 14.65
N THR A 35 -0.63 -10.22 14.44
CA THR A 35 0.51 -10.72 13.67
C THR A 35 0.44 -10.31 12.20
N LEU A 36 -0.75 -10.07 11.66
CA LEU A 36 -0.94 -9.60 10.28
C LEU A 36 -0.54 -8.14 10.08
N ILE A 37 -0.47 -7.33 11.14
CA ILE A 37 -0.10 -5.92 11.05
C ILE A 37 1.34 -5.73 10.57
N PRO A 38 2.37 -6.33 11.22
CA PRO A 38 3.74 -6.23 10.72
C PRO A 38 3.89 -6.84 9.32
N PHE A 39 3.20 -7.93 9.00
CA PHE A 39 3.17 -8.46 7.64
C PHE A 39 2.60 -7.47 6.63
N GLY A 40 1.53 -6.76 6.99
CA GLY A 40 0.97 -5.68 6.16
C GLY A 40 2.03 -4.64 5.81
N PHE A 41 2.73 -4.12 6.82
CA PHE A 41 3.82 -3.15 6.62
C PHE A 41 4.98 -3.70 5.80
N PHE A 42 5.42 -4.94 6.06
CA PHE A 42 6.49 -5.56 5.28
C PHE A 42 6.11 -5.75 3.82
N SER A 43 4.88 -6.18 3.54
CA SER A 43 4.39 -6.32 2.18
C SER A 43 4.35 -4.97 1.45
N ILE A 44 3.93 -3.87 2.09
CA ILE A 44 3.99 -2.54 1.45
C ILE A 44 5.44 -2.10 1.17
N GLY A 45 6.37 -2.37 2.09
CA GLY A 45 7.79 -2.09 1.87
C GLY A 45 8.39 -2.90 0.72
N LEU A 46 8.05 -4.18 0.63
CA LEU A 46 8.45 -5.06 -0.48
C LEU A 46 7.83 -4.63 -1.81
N ALA A 47 6.56 -4.22 -1.82
CA ALA A 47 5.93 -3.67 -3.02
C ALA A 47 6.78 -2.51 -3.56
N SER A 48 7.04 -1.50 -2.72
CA SER A 48 7.84 -0.32 -3.08
C SER A 48 9.27 -0.70 -3.52
N LEU A 49 9.84 -1.78 -2.97
CA LEU A 49 11.15 -2.27 -3.38
C LEU A 49 11.11 -2.82 -4.80
N PHE A 50 10.07 -3.57 -5.18
CA PHE A 50 9.92 -4.08 -6.53
C PHE A 50 9.66 -2.98 -7.54
N GLU A 51 8.88 -1.96 -7.21
CA GLU A 51 8.75 -0.74 -8.02
C GLU A 51 10.10 -0.05 -8.23
N MET A 52 10.89 0.09 -7.17
CA MET A 52 12.23 0.67 -7.27
C MET A 52 13.18 -0.16 -8.14
N ILE A 53 13.08 -1.50 -8.10
CA ILE A 53 13.85 -2.39 -8.97
C ILE A 53 13.40 -2.24 -10.43
N ASP A 54 12.10 -2.13 -10.69
CA ASP A 54 11.55 -1.89 -12.03
C ASP A 54 12.07 -0.56 -12.61
N HIS A 55 12.13 0.49 -11.80
CA HIS A 55 12.70 1.78 -12.21
C HIS A 55 14.19 1.73 -12.53
N ASN A 56 14.97 0.84 -11.91
CA ASN A 56 16.36 0.61 -12.33
C ASN A 56 16.47 -0.04 -13.71
N GLN A 57 15.44 -0.75 -14.18
CA GLN A 57 15.43 -1.36 -15.52
C GLN A 57 15.01 -0.38 -16.62
N THR A 58 14.43 0.75 -16.23
CA THR A 58 13.85 1.77 -17.12
C THR A 58 14.56 3.11 -17.01
N ASP A 59 15.81 3.11 -16.51
CA ASP A 59 16.61 4.33 -16.28
C ASP A 59 15.86 5.43 -15.49
N TRP A 60 14.94 5.00 -14.61
CA TRP A 60 14.07 5.85 -13.79
C TRP A 60 13.11 6.74 -14.57
N ILE A 61 12.90 6.42 -15.85
CA ILE A 61 11.88 7.03 -16.69
C ILE A 61 10.61 6.20 -16.52
N TYR A 62 9.51 6.86 -16.17
CA TYR A 62 8.21 6.19 -16.15
C TYR A 62 7.83 5.68 -17.54
N ILE A 63 7.66 4.37 -17.65
CA ILE A 63 7.19 3.69 -18.87
C ILE A 63 6.07 2.75 -18.43
N ASP A 64 4.87 2.93 -18.99
CA ASP A 64 3.77 2.00 -18.74
C ASP A 64 4.04 0.70 -19.50
N HIS A 65 4.45 -0.33 -18.77
CA HIS A 65 4.78 -1.63 -19.34
C HIS A 65 4.51 -2.75 -18.34
N SER A 66 4.31 -3.96 -18.86
CA SER A 66 4.14 -5.16 -18.06
C SER A 66 5.51 -5.80 -17.79
N SER A 67 5.92 -5.84 -16.53
CA SER A 67 7.12 -6.54 -16.08
C SER A 67 6.84 -7.46 -14.89
N LEU A 68 7.77 -8.37 -14.61
CA LEU A 68 7.74 -9.21 -13.42
C LEU A 68 7.76 -8.36 -12.13
N PHE A 69 8.52 -7.27 -12.12
CA PHE A 69 8.65 -6.41 -10.95
C PHE A 69 7.40 -5.57 -10.72
N ASN A 70 6.75 -5.12 -11.79
CA ASN A 70 5.46 -4.45 -11.72
C ASN A 70 4.36 -5.41 -11.22
N TRP A 71 4.37 -6.67 -11.67
CA TRP A 71 3.51 -7.72 -11.08
C TRP A 71 3.76 -7.92 -9.58
N LEU A 72 5.03 -8.02 -9.17
CA LEU A 72 5.40 -8.19 -7.76
C LEU A 72 4.99 -6.97 -6.92
N PHE A 73 5.15 -5.75 -7.44
CA PHE A 73 4.66 -4.53 -6.81
C PHE A 73 3.16 -4.62 -6.50
N TYR A 74 2.32 -4.87 -7.51
CA TYR A 74 0.88 -4.98 -7.31
C TYR A 74 0.48 -6.16 -6.41
N SER A 75 1.22 -7.27 -6.49
CA SER A 75 0.96 -8.45 -5.67
C SER A 75 1.20 -8.16 -4.19
N PHE A 76 2.36 -7.61 -3.85
CA PHE A 76 2.71 -7.28 -2.47
C PHE A 76 1.88 -6.11 -1.93
N LEU A 77 1.49 -5.15 -2.78
CA LEU A 77 0.54 -4.10 -2.40
C LEU A 77 -0.81 -4.70 -1.99
N SER A 78 -1.35 -5.60 -2.82
CA SER A 78 -2.62 -6.29 -2.52
C SER A 78 -2.54 -7.11 -1.24
N ILE A 79 -1.45 -7.87 -1.04
CA ILE A 79 -1.23 -8.65 0.19
C ILE A 79 -1.17 -7.72 1.40
N GLY A 80 -0.44 -6.60 1.31
CA GLY A 80 -0.30 -5.66 2.42
C GLY A 80 -1.64 -5.06 2.86
N LEU A 81 -2.43 -4.55 1.90
CA LEU A 81 -3.75 -3.99 2.15
C LEU A 81 -4.72 -5.04 2.72
N THR A 82 -4.67 -6.26 2.19
CA THR A 82 -5.44 -7.40 2.71
C THR A 82 -5.03 -7.72 4.14
N CYS A 83 -3.74 -7.88 4.45
CA CYS A 83 -3.24 -8.10 5.82
C CYS A 83 -3.77 -7.04 6.80
N PHE A 84 -3.70 -5.76 6.45
CA PHE A 84 -4.28 -4.70 7.27
C PHE A 84 -5.78 -4.86 7.45
N SER A 85 -6.52 -5.11 6.38
CA SER A 85 -7.98 -5.24 6.45
C SER A 85 -8.41 -6.42 7.33
N ILE A 86 -7.81 -7.60 7.13
CA ILE A 86 -8.16 -8.80 7.89
C ILE A 86 -7.71 -8.71 9.35
N SER A 87 -6.68 -7.90 9.65
CA SER A 87 -6.16 -7.76 11.02
C SER A 87 -7.23 -7.35 12.04
N VAL A 88 -8.24 -6.59 11.60
CA VAL A 88 -9.33 -6.05 12.43
C VAL A 88 -10.69 -6.73 12.24
N VAL A 89 -10.82 -7.63 11.25
CA VAL A 89 -12.08 -8.29 10.92
C VAL A 89 -12.22 -9.59 11.71
N LYS A 90 -13.34 -9.75 12.45
CA LYS A 90 -13.64 -10.99 13.18
C LYS A 90 -14.38 -12.05 12.36
N ASN A 91 -15.18 -11.62 11.38
CA ASN A 91 -16.03 -12.52 10.60
C ASN A 91 -15.22 -13.27 9.54
N LYS A 92 -15.06 -14.59 9.71
CA LYS A 92 -14.31 -15.47 8.81
C LYS A 92 -14.73 -15.37 7.35
N PHE A 93 -16.03 -15.23 7.05
CA PHE A 93 -16.51 -15.09 5.68
C PHE A 93 -15.90 -13.86 5.01
N ILE A 94 -15.89 -12.72 5.70
CA ILE A 94 -15.32 -11.46 5.21
C ILE A 94 -13.80 -11.58 5.04
N GLN A 95 -13.13 -12.29 5.95
CA GLN A 95 -11.69 -12.57 5.82
C GLN A 95 -11.41 -13.37 4.55
N THR A 96 -12.13 -14.48 4.34
CA THR A 96 -12.02 -15.32 3.14
C THR A 96 -12.32 -14.55 1.88
N THR A 97 -13.38 -13.74 1.84
CA THR A 97 -13.71 -12.89 0.69
C THR A 97 -12.56 -11.95 0.36
N ASN A 98 -11.98 -11.27 1.35
CA ASN A 98 -10.87 -10.34 1.11
C ASN A 98 -9.62 -11.08 0.60
N ILE A 99 -9.30 -12.26 1.15
CA ILE A 99 -8.20 -13.10 0.67
C ILE A 99 -8.45 -13.52 -0.79
N CYS A 100 -9.66 -13.95 -1.14
CA CYS A 100 -10.01 -14.32 -2.52
C CYS A 100 -9.87 -13.14 -3.48
N ILE A 101 -10.34 -11.94 -3.11
CA ILE A 101 -10.17 -10.73 -3.94
C ILE A 101 -8.67 -10.43 -4.13
N SER A 102 -7.88 -10.52 -3.07
CA SER A 102 -6.42 -10.32 -3.13
C SER A 102 -5.74 -11.32 -4.07
N PHE A 103 -6.16 -12.58 -4.00
CA PHE A 103 -5.67 -13.63 -4.90
C PHE A 103 -6.05 -13.37 -6.36
N PHE A 104 -7.28 -12.94 -6.62
CA PHE A 104 -7.70 -12.53 -7.97
C PHE A 104 -6.93 -11.30 -8.46
N SER A 105 -6.60 -10.35 -7.58
CA SER A 105 -5.71 -9.23 -7.91
C SER A 105 -4.36 -9.73 -8.41
N ILE A 106 -3.73 -10.68 -7.72
CA ILE A 106 -2.41 -11.22 -8.09
C ILE A 106 -2.43 -11.95 -9.43
N ILE A 107 -3.44 -12.80 -9.65
CA ILE A 107 -3.54 -13.62 -10.87
C ILE A 107 -3.97 -12.79 -12.08
N SER A 108 -4.87 -11.83 -11.89
CA SER A 108 -5.43 -11.04 -12.99
C SER A 108 -4.37 -10.28 -13.79
N TYR A 109 -3.25 -9.91 -13.17
CA TYR A 109 -2.17 -9.19 -13.83
C TYR A 109 -1.57 -10.00 -14.99
N PHE A 110 -1.41 -11.32 -14.81
CA PHE A 110 -0.88 -12.21 -15.85
C PHE A 110 -1.94 -12.63 -16.87
N LEU A 111 -3.17 -12.87 -16.40
CA LEU A 111 -4.24 -13.39 -17.27
C LEU A 111 -4.87 -12.31 -18.15
N PHE A 112 -4.84 -11.07 -17.69
CA PHE A 112 -5.49 -9.95 -18.34
C PHE A 112 -4.49 -8.78 -18.44
N ASP A 113 -4.70 -7.73 -17.66
CA ASP A 113 -3.87 -6.53 -17.66
C ASP A 113 -3.87 -5.87 -16.27
N LYS A 114 -3.10 -4.78 -16.18
CA LYS A 114 -3.02 -3.92 -15.01
C LYS A 114 -4.38 -3.33 -14.60
N THR A 115 -5.28 -3.09 -15.56
CA THR A 115 -6.62 -2.52 -15.30
C THR A 115 -7.46 -3.43 -14.41
N ILE A 116 -7.51 -4.73 -14.72
CA ILE A 116 -8.28 -5.70 -13.93
C ILE A 116 -7.64 -5.92 -12.55
N THR A 117 -6.30 -5.93 -12.47
CA THR A 117 -5.60 -5.95 -11.18
C THR A 117 -5.99 -4.77 -10.29
N LEU A 118 -5.95 -3.55 -10.83
CA LEU A 118 -6.34 -2.35 -10.11
C LEU A 118 -7.79 -2.41 -9.64
N LEU A 119 -8.72 -2.95 -10.43
CA LEU A 119 -10.11 -3.15 -10.02
C LEU A 119 -10.21 -3.99 -8.74
N PHE A 120 -9.53 -5.13 -8.68
CA PHE A 120 -9.52 -5.97 -7.47
C PHE A 120 -8.82 -5.27 -6.29
N GLN A 121 -7.73 -4.53 -6.52
CA GLN A 121 -7.09 -3.75 -5.46
C GLN A 121 -7.97 -2.63 -4.89
N VAL A 122 -8.78 -1.99 -5.74
CA VAL A 122 -9.79 -1.03 -5.30
C VAL A 122 -10.81 -1.71 -4.40
N MET A 123 -11.27 -2.92 -4.75
CA MET A 123 -12.17 -3.69 -3.88
C MET A 123 -11.51 -4.02 -2.53
N VAL A 124 -10.25 -4.48 -2.50
CA VAL A 124 -9.49 -4.70 -1.25
C VAL A 124 -9.40 -3.41 -0.42
N SER A 125 -9.14 -2.28 -1.08
CA SER A 125 -9.03 -0.96 -0.44
C SER A 125 -10.37 -0.50 0.16
N ILE A 126 -11.49 -0.76 -0.50
CA ILE A 126 -12.83 -0.46 0.04
C ILE A 126 -13.07 -1.27 1.32
N PHE A 127 -12.78 -2.58 1.31
CA PHE A 127 -12.88 -3.41 2.50
C PHE A 127 -12.00 -2.88 3.63
N LEU A 128 -10.73 -2.58 3.33
CA LEU A 128 -9.82 -1.96 4.28
C LEU A 128 -10.43 -0.70 4.90
N ILE A 129 -10.93 0.21 4.06
CA ILE A 129 -11.46 1.49 4.52
C ILE A 129 -12.66 1.29 5.45
N ILE A 130 -13.63 0.46 5.03
CA ILE A 130 -14.86 0.21 5.80
C ILE A 130 -14.52 -0.40 7.17
N PHE A 131 -13.69 -1.44 7.20
CA PHE A 131 -13.42 -2.17 8.45
C PHE A 131 -12.49 -1.41 9.39
N TRP A 132 -11.49 -0.69 8.87
CA TRP A 132 -10.65 0.17 9.70
C TRP A 132 -11.43 1.34 10.27
N GLN A 133 -12.24 2.02 9.46
CA GLN A 133 -13.06 3.13 9.94
C GLN A 133 -14.06 2.66 11.01
N LYS A 134 -14.70 1.50 10.81
CA LYS A 134 -15.63 0.93 11.80
C LYS A 134 -14.93 0.55 13.11
N THR A 135 -13.71 0.03 13.03
CA THR A 135 -12.96 -0.49 14.18
C THR A 135 -12.37 0.63 15.02
N PHE A 136 -11.63 1.54 14.39
CA PHE A 136 -10.87 2.56 15.11
C PHE A 136 -11.64 3.85 15.34
N LYS A 137 -12.62 4.16 14.47
CA LYS A 137 -13.38 5.42 14.47
C LYS A 137 -12.47 6.64 14.63
N ASP A 138 -11.31 6.62 13.97
CA ASP A 138 -10.30 7.66 14.05
C ASP A 138 -10.35 8.48 12.76
N TRP A 139 -10.58 9.79 12.89
CA TRP A 139 -10.69 10.70 11.75
C TRP A 139 -9.39 10.76 10.94
N LEU A 140 -8.23 10.48 11.57
CA LEU A 140 -6.94 10.52 10.89
C LEU A 140 -6.87 9.52 9.74
N PHE A 141 -7.65 8.44 9.81
CA PHE A 141 -7.68 7.42 8.78
C PHE A 141 -8.14 7.94 7.41
N ILE A 142 -8.81 9.10 7.34
CA ILE A 142 -9.15 9.77 6.07
C ILE A 142 -7.91 10.15 5.24
N LEU A 143 -6.74 10.28 5.86
CA LEU A 143 -5.50 10.55 5.14
C LEU A 143 -5.09 9.37 4.24
N TYR A 144 -5.49 8.14 4.54
CA TYR A 144 -5.22 6.99 3.67
C TYR A 144 -5.86 7.13 2.28
N PRO A 145 -7.19 7.29 2.12
CA PRO A 145 -7.77 7.46 0.79
C PRO A 145 -7.32 8.74 0.09
N ILE A 146 -7.00 9.81 0.84
CA ILE A 146 -6.48 11.06 0.24
C ILE A 146 -5.08 10.84 -0.35
N PHE A 147 -4.14 10.34 0.43
CA PHE A 147 -2.74 10.23 0.01
C PHE A 147 -2.42 8.93 -0.73
N GLY A 148 -3.00 7.81 -0.30
CA GLY A 148 -2.74 6.49 -0.86
C GLY A 148 -3.53 6.17 -2.13
N ILE A 149 -4.66 6.87 -2.38
CA ILE A 149 -5.50 6.64 -3.56
C ILE A 149 -5.60 7.90 -4.41
N PHE A 150 -6.13 9.00 -3.88
CA PHE A 150 -6.41 10.19 -4.69
C PHE A 150 -5.14 10.84 -5.23
N PHE A 151 -4.19 11.20 -4.36
CA PHE A 151 -2.97 11.89 -4.78
C PHE A 151 -2.01 11.01 -5.57
N THR A 152 -1.82 9.74 -5.20
CA THR A 152 -1.01 8.79 -5.98
C THR A 152 -1.58 8.62 -7.40
N THR A 153 -2.90 8.48 -7.54
CA THR A 153 -3.55 8.40 -8.85
C THR A 153 -3.41 9.72 -9.62
N PHE A 154 -3.67 10.86 -8.98
CA PHE A 154 -3.55 12.18 -9.60
C PHE A 154 -2.13 12.43 -10.15
N PHE A 155 -1.10 12.18 -9.34
CA PHE A 155 0.29 12.32 -9.78
C PHE A 155 0.66 11.31 -10.87
N GLY A 156 0.23 10.05 -10.75
CA GLY A 156 0.45 9.03 -11.78
C GLY A 156 -0.21 9.37 -13.12
N THR A 157 -1.44 9.88 -13.10
CA THR A 157 -2.15 10.33 -14.31
C THR A 157 -1.45 11.53 -14.95
N ASN A 158 -1.06 12.54 -14.15
CA ASN A 158 -0.32 13.69 -14.70
C ASN A 158 1.04 13.28 -15.26
N LEU A 159 1.76 12.35 -14.61
CA LEU A 159 3.00 11.78 -15.12
C LEU A 159 2.79 11.09 -16.48
N SER A 160 1.77 10.24 -16.57
CA SER A 160 1.47 9.49 -17.80
C SER A 160 0.98 10.38 -18.95
N THR A 161 0.32 11.49 -18.66
CA THR A 161 -0.25 12.39 -19.69
C THR A 161 0.70 13.50 -20.12
N SER A 162 1.47 14.07 -19.19
CA SER A 162 2.42 15.15 -19.48
C SER A 162 3.84 14.67 -19.79
N GLY A 163 4.21 13.46 -19.36
CA GLY A 163 5.59 12.97 -19.42
C GLY A 163 6.55 13.65 -18.44
N ASP A 164 6.08 14.65 -17.67
CA ASP A 164 6.89 15.40 -16.73
C ASP A 164 7.21 14.56 -15.48
N GLN A 165 8.47 14.19 -15.36
CA GLN A 165 8.96 13.38 -14.25
C GLN A 165 8.84 14.09 -12.89
N PHE A 166 8.60 15.41 -12.84
CA PHE A 166 8.30 16.10 -11.59
C PHE A 166 7.17 15.42 -10.80
N TRP A 167 6.11 14.97 -11.50
CA TRP A 167 4.99 14.27 -10.88
C TRP A 167 5.41 12.94 -10.24
N HIS A 168 6.40 12.27 -10.82
CA HIS A 168 6.93 11.00 -10.34
C HIS A 168 7.54 11.11 -8.93
N ILE A 169 8.20 12.24 -8.62
CA ILE A 169 8.80 12.50 -7.31
C ILE A 169 7.75 12.47 -6.19
N LEU A 170 6.50 12.83 -6.49
CA LEU A 170 5.44 13.01 -5.48
C LEU A 170 4.70 11.71 -5.14
N ILE A 171 4.82 10.67 -5.99
CA ILE A 171 4.10 9.39 -5.81
C ILE A 171 4.57 8.66 -4.55
N GLY A 172 5.89 8.42 -4.41
CA GLY A 172 6.48 7.75 -3.25
C GLY A 172 6.18 8.42 -1.91
N PRO A 173 6.40 9.75 -1.77
CA PRO A 173 6.06 10.50 -0.55
C PRO A 173 4.57 10.43 -0.21
N SER A 174 3.68 10.52 -1.21
CA SER A 174 2.23 10.37 -1.00
C SER A 174 1.89 8.98 -0.46
N GLY A 175 2.43 7.92 -1.08
CA GLY A 175 2.28 6.55 -0.58
C GLY A 175 2.77 6.41 0.86
N THR A 176 3.88 7.04 1.21
CA THR A 176 4.47 6.97 2.56
C THR A 176 3.61 7.66 3.62
N ILE A 177 3.02 8.82 3.31
CA ILE A 177 2.07 9.49 4.22
C ILE A 177 0.87 8.56 4.52
N SER A 178 0.41 7.82 3.52
CA SER A 178 -0.64 6.82 3.71
C SER A 178 -0.21 5.69 4.66
N VAL A 179 1.06 5.24 4.57
CA VAL A 179 1.63 4.22 5.48
C VAL A 179 1.75 4.74 6.91
N PHE A 180 2.22 5.97 7.09
CA PHE A 180 2.26 6.61 8.41
C PHE A 180 0.86 6.72 9.02
N THR A 181 -0.16 6.99 8.20
CA THR A 181 -1.55 7.07 8.66
C THR A 181 -1.99 5.76 9.31
N PHE A 182 -1.72 4.60 8.69
CA PHE A 182 -2.03 3.30 9.30
C PHE A 182 -1.36 3.14 10.66
N TYR A 183 -0.06 3.43 10.75
CA TYR A 183 0.68 3.29 11.99
C TYR A 183 0.18 4.23 13.10
N LEU A 184 -0.10 5.49 12.77
CA LEU A 184 -0.58 6.48 13.73
C LEU A 184 -1.96 6.12 14.28
N VAL A 185 -2.87 5.61 13.43
CA VAL A 185 -4.19 5.12 13.86
C VAL A 185 -4.04 3.95 14.83
N LEU A 186 -3.17 2.99 14.53
CA LEU A 186 -2.88 1.87 15.42
C LEU A 186 -2.31 2.35 16.76
N MET A 187 -1.34 3.27 16.75
CA MET A 187 -0.76 3.85 17.96
C MET A 187 -1.78 4.59 18.83
N ARG A 188 -2.69 5.35 18.20
CA ARG A 188 -3.79 6.03 18.91
C ARG A 188 -4.78 5.04 19.51
N SER A 189 -5.02 3.91 18.86
CA SER A 189 -5.93 2.88 19.40
C SER A 189 -5.41 2.25 20.69
N VAL A 190 -4.09 2.09 20.84
CA VAL A 190 -3.47 1.58 22.08
C VAL A 190 -3.68 2.57 23.22
N LYS A 191 -3.43 3.86 22.96
CA LYS A 191 -3.57 4.93 23.98
C LYS A 191 -5.00 5.15 24.47
N LYS A 192 -6.02 4.78 23.68
CA LYS A 192 -7.43 4.87 24.11
C LYS A 192 -7.82 3.76 25.09
N ILE A 193 -7.02 2.70 25.18
CA ILE A 193 -7.29 1.52 26.01
C ILE A 193 -6.48 1.55 27.32
N SER A 194 -5.39 2.33 27.37
CA SER A 194 -4.57 2.58 28.57
C SER A 194 -5.10 3.75 29.40
#